data_AF-A0A533I2Z1-F1
#
_entry.id   AF-A0A533I2Z1-F1
#
_cell.length_a   1.000
_cell.length_b   1.000
_cell.length_c   1.000
_cell.angle_alpha   90.00
_cell.angle_beta   90.00
_cell.angle_gamma   90.00
#
_symmetry.space_group_name_H-M   'P 1'
#
loop_
_entity.id
_entity.type
_entity.pdbx_description
1 polymer ?
#
loop_
_entity_poly.entity_id
_entity_poly.type
_entity_poly.pdbx_seq_one_letter_code
_entity_poly.pdbx_strand_id
1 'polypeptide(L)'
;MTRRSTPQAKIDDSAFPVRVLRCVPELGFGRRSDALHEWLATRIGRGNYAWHGGGRGVTRDRIAHYFREPYAASACLTAFPDLELADGTCLPGYSSPYLPFGRSEDDDTVCNLYNQTTTQDAMRQLFKGMSMTDRAGNVAPGKVYPDQLAPIIRHDGVSLELVKARWGMPSPPSVLKTQRDPGVTNVRNLTSPHWRRWLGPAHRCLVPVTAFAEPIKRGNQWFAPPASETPMFFAGIEVRGWSSVRKLKDGETSDDLYAILTCAPNAEVKSVHPKAMPVVLTDPGDWETWLSAPIEIAGKLQRPLPDGALALVDAPAEAS
;
A
#
# COMPACT_ATOMS: atom_id res chain seq x y z
N MET A 1 -54.75 -12.61 0.92
CA MET A 1 -53.39 -12.23 1.33
C MET A 1 -52.60 -13.49 1.61
N THR A 2 -51.69 -13.87 0.72
CA THR A 2 -50.83 -15.06 0.90
C THR A 2 -49.81 -14.74 1.98
N ARG A 3 -49.95 -15.36 3.16
CA ARG A 3 -48.99 -15.20 4.27
C ARG A 3 -47.67 -15.83 3.84
N ARG A 4 -46.69 -15.02 3.43
CA ARG A 4 -45.35 -15.53 3.10
C ARG A 4 -44.75 -16.17 4.35
N SER A 5 -44.39 -17.44 4.26
CA SER A 5 -43.68 -18.16 5.32
C SER A 5 -42.30 -17.52 5.56
N THR A 6 -41.85 -17.51 6.81
CA THR A 6 -40.51 -17.05 7.17
C THR A 6 -39.46 -17.92 6.46
N PRO A 7 -38.46 -17.34 5.78
CA PRO A 7 -37.38 -18.11 5.17
C PRO A 7 -36.63 -18.96 6.21
N GLN A 8 -36.28 -20.20 5.85
CA GLN A 8 -35.56 -21.13 6.75
C GLN A 8 -34.29 -20.51 7.33
N ALA A 9 -33.54 -19.74 6.53
CA ALA A 9 -32.34 -19.06 6.99
C ALA A 9 -32.55 -18.11 8.18
N LYS A 10 -33.71 -17.44 8.24
CA LYS A 10 -34.05 -16.58 9.38
C LYS A 10 -34.41 -17.38 10.63
N ILE A 11 -35.00 -18.57 10.44
CA ILE A 11 -35.30 -19.49 11.53
C ILE A 11 -33.98 -20.03 12.10
N ASP A 12 -33.06 -20.48 11.25
CA ASP A 12 -31.79 -21.05 11.66
C ASP A 12 -30.84 -20.01 12.28
N ASP A 13 -30.78 -18.78 11.74
CA ASP A 13 -30.07 -17.65 12.36
C ASP A 13 -30.53 -17.37 13.80
N SER A 14 -31.79 -17.71 14.11
CA SER A 14 -32.36 -17.54 15.47
C SER A 14 -32.18 -18.78 16.34
N ALA A 15 -32.16 -19.98 15.74
CA ALA A 15 -32.11 -21.26 16.46
C ALA A 15 -30.69 -21.77 16.75
N PHE A 16 -29.71 -21.31 15.98
CA PHE A 16 -28.31 -21.73 16.08
C PHE A 16 -27.40 -20.50 16.28
N PRO A 17 -26.72 -20.39 17.44
CA PRO A 17 -25.91 -19.22 17.77
C PRO A 17 -24.60 -19.12 16.97
N VAL A 18 -24.18 -20.19 16.30
CA VAL A 18 -22.91 -20.23 15.56
C VAL A 18 -23.16 -20.50 14.09
N ARG A 19 -22.63 -19.62 13.25
CA ARG A 19 -22.74 -19.70 11.78
C ARG A 19 -21.37 -19.61 11.14
N VAL A 20 -21.08 -20.55 10.24
CA VAL A 20 -19.87 -20.58 9.41
C VAL A 20 -20.28 -20.44 7.96
N LEU A 21 -19.74 -19.43 7.28
CA LEU A 21 -19.90 -19.25 5.84
C LEU A 21 -18.70 -19.86 5.12
N ARG A 22 -18.95 -20.66 4.08
CA ARG A 22 -17.91 -21.25 3.23
C ARG A 22 -18.12 -20.88 1.76
N CYS A 23 -17.04 -20.74 1.02
CA CYS A 23 -17.08 -20.53 -0.41
C CYS A 23 -17.53 -21.82 -1.10
N VAL A 24 -18.45 -21.70 -2.06
CA VAL A 24 -18.79 -22.79 -2.98
C VAL A 24 -17.63 -22.90 -3.98
N PRO A 25 -16.98 -24.08 -4.12
CA PRO A 25 -15.92 -24.27 -5.11
C PRO A 25 -16.45 -24.09 -6.53
N GLU A 26 -15.58 -23.74 -7.49
CA GLU A 26 -15.97 -23.47 -8.89
C GLU A 26 -16.66 -24.66 -9.58
N LEU A 27 -16.28 -25.88 -9.22
CA LEU A 27 -16.90 -27.13 -9.70
C LEU A 27 -18.01 -27.65 -8.76
N GLY A 28 -18.44 -26.83 -7.80
CA GLY A 28 -19.35 -27.24 -6.74
C GLY A 28 -18.70 -28.15 -5.70
N PHE A 29 -19.49 -28.56 -4.69
CA PHE A 29 -19.00 -29.40 -3.59
C PHE A 29 -18.78 -30.86 -4.01
N GLY A 30 -19.55 -31.40 -4.96
CA GLY A 30 -19.42 -32.79 -5.41
C GLY A 30 -19.37 -33.79 -4.25
N ARG A 31 -18.47 -34.78 -4.31
CA ARG A 31 -18.27 -35.79 -3.24
C ARG A 31 -17.91 -35.21 -1.87
N ARG A 32 -17.41 -33.98 -1.81
CA ARG A 32 -17.13 -33.29 -0.53
C ARG A 32 -18.42 -32.94 0.21
N SER A 33 -19.52 -32.74 -0.52
CA SER A 33 -20.84 -32.54 0.10
C SER A 33 -21.27 -33.77 0.87
N ASP A 34 -21.09 -34.96 0.32
CA ASP A 34 -21.52 -36.22 0.93
C ASP A 34 -20.68 -36.53 2.17
N ALA A 35 -19.36 -36.39 2.05
CA ALA A 35 -18.44 -36.56 3.17
C ALA A 35 -18.74 -35.57 4.32
N LEU A 36 -19.05 -34.32 4.00
CA LEU A 36 -19.42 -33.30 4.99
C LEU A 36 -20.75 -33.64 5.67
N HIS A 37 -21.79 -34.01 4.93
CA HIS A 37 -23.08 -34.37 5.50
C HIS A 37 -23.00 -35.62 6.38
N GLU A 38 -22.26 -36.63 5.95
CA GLU A 38 -22.04 -37.86 6.72
C GLU A 38 -21.27 -37.56 8.01
N TRP A 39 -20.20 -36.76 7.92
CA TRP A 39 -19.44 -36.33 9.09
C TRP A 39 -20.30 -35.53 10.07
N LEU A 40 -21.12 -34.60 9.58
CA LEU A 40 -22.03 -33.82 10.44
C LEU A 40 -23.07 -34.73 11.13
N ALA A 41 -23.66 -35.66 10.39
CA ALA A 41 -24.63 -36.60 10.95
C ALA A 41 -24.02 -37.50 12.03
N THR A 42 -22.78 -37.95 11.84
CA THR A 42 -22.10 -38.89 12.75
C THR A 42 -21.42 -38.21 13.94
N ARG A 43 -20.83 -37.02 13.75
CA ARG A 43 -20.01 -36.34 14.76
C ARG A 43 -20.73 -35.22 15.49
N ILE A 44 -21.70 -34.56 14.85
CA ILE A 44 -22.45 -33.45 15.44
C ILE A 44 -23.88 -33.89 15.83
N GLY A 45 -24.49 -34.75 15.02
CA GLY A 45 -25.85 -35.25 15.22
C GLY A 45 -26.90 -34.35 14.58
N ARG A 46 -27.91 -34.96 13.94
CA ARG A 46 -28.89 -34.29 13.06
C ARG A 46 -29.72 -33.17 13.69
N GLY A 47 -29.76 -33.06 15.03
CA GLY A 47 -30.47 -31.99 15.75
C GLY A 47 -29.60 -30.77 16.11
N ASN A 48 -28.30 -30.84 15.83
CA ASN A 48 -27.31 -29.88 16.32
C ASN A 48 -26.66 -29.03 15.22
N TYR A 49 -27.08 -29.23 13.97
CA TYR A 49 -26.64 -28.42 12.83
C TYR A 49 -27.76 -28.20 11.84
N ALA A 50 -27.61 -27.16 11.02
CA ALA A 50 -28.44 -26.89 9.84
C ALA A 50 -27.56 -26.32 8.72
N TRP A 51 -28.05 -26.35 7.49
CA TRP A 51 -27.36 -25.70 6.38
C TRP A 51 -28.34 -25.19 5.32
N HIS A 52 -27.94 -24.12 4.64
CA HIS A 52 -28.66 -23.60 3.48
C HIS A 52 -27.75 -22.73 2.62
N GLY A 53 -28.24 -22.32 1.45
CA GLY A 53 -27.56 -21.34 0.62
C GLY A 53 -27.25 -20.07 1.43
N GLY A 54 -25.99 -19.65 1.42
CA GLY A 54 -25.51 -18.42 2.06
C GLY A 54 -25.62 -17.18 1.15
N GLY A 55 -26.26 -17.34 -0.01
CA GLY A 55 -26.38 -16.29 -1.03
C GLY A 55 -25.08 -16.05 -1.80
N ARG A 56 -25.07 -14.96 -2.59
CA ARG A 56 -23.92 -14.59 -3.42
C ARG A 56 -22.86 -13.84 -2.61
N GLY A 57 -21.62 -14.31 -2.66
CA GLY A 57 -20.41 -13.60 -2.24
C GLY A 57 -20.07 -12.40 -3.09
N VAL A 58 -19.06 -11.66 -2.65
CA VAL A 58 -18.42 -10.64 -3.51
C VAL A 58 -17.81 -11.32 -4.73
N THR A 59 -17.22 -12.51 -4.54
CA THR A 59 -16.48 -13.25 -5.58
C THR A 59 -17.13 -14.59 -5.95
N ARG A 60 -17.68 -15.33 -4.99
CA ARG A 60 -18.21 -16.70 -5.19
C ARG A 60 -19.52 -16.94 -4.42
N ASP A 61 -20.31 -17.91 -4.84
CA ASP A 61 -21.48 -18.33 -4.05
C ASP A 61 -21.05 -18.89 -2.69
N ARG A 62 -21.96 -18.80 -1.72
CA ARG A 62 -21.69 -19.18 -0.32
C ARG A 62 -22.66 -20.23 0.16
N ILE A 63 -22.20 -21.08 1.07
CA ILE A 63 -23.05 -21.97 1.86
C ILE A 63 -22.89 -21.61 3.34
N ALA A 64 -24.00 -21.60 4.07
CA ALA A 64 -24.02 -21.34 5.50
C ALA A 64 -24.24 -22.65 6.26
N HIS A 65 -23.35 -22.94 7.20
CA HIS A 65 -23.46 -24.04 8.15
C HIS A 65 -23.72 -23.49 9.54
N TYR A 66 -24.70 -24.04 10.21
CA TYR A 66 -25.19 -23.61 11.51
C TYR A 66 -24.90 -24.66 12.56
N PHE A 67 -24.53 -24.23 13.76
CA PHE A 67 -24.17 -25.12 14.87
C PHE A 67 -24.77 -24.59 16.17
N ARG A 68 -25.15 -25.50 17.06
CA ARG A 68 -25.60 -25.13 18.42
C ARG A 68 -24.46 -24.66 19.31
N GLU A 69 -23.25 -25.16 19.06
CA GLU A 69 -22.10 -24.94 19.92
C GLU A 69 -20.86 -24.54 19.11
N PRO A 70 -20.01 -23.62 19.63
CA PRO A 70 -18.78 -23.21 18.96
C PRO A 70 -17.81 -24.36 18.69
N TYR A 71 -17.76 -25.36 19.59
CA TYR A 71 -16.88 -26.51 19.42
C TYR A 71 -17.25 -27.37 18.20
N ALA A 72 -18.54 -27.52 17.91
CA ALA A 72 -19.00 -28.23 16.70
C ALA A 72 -18.55 -27.53 15.42
N ALA A 73 -18.59 -26.18 15.41
CA ALA A 73 -18.09 -25.39 14.29
C ALA A 73 -16.57 -25.54 14.15
N SER A 74 -15.81 -25.45 15.25
CA SER A 74 -14.36 -25.64 15.26
C SER A 74 -13.96 -27.03 14.76
N ALA A 75 -14.60 -28.09 15.26
CA ALA A 75 -14.36 -29.46 14.82
C ALA A 75 -14.65 -29.65 13.32
N CYS A 76 -15.69 -29.00 12.80
CA CYS A 76 -16.03 -29.02 11.37
C CYS A 76 -14.96 -28.29 10.52
N LEU A 77 -14.41 -27.19 11.01
CA LEU A 77 -13.31 -26.48 10.33
C LEU A 77 -12.04 -27.34 10.29
N THR A 78 -11.72 -28.03 11.38
CA THR A 78 -10.56 -28.94 11.45
C THR A 78 -10.73 -30.17 10.56
N ALA A 79 -11.93 -30.74 10.48
CA ALA A 79 -12.19 -31.93 9.67
C ALA A 79 -12.18 -31.65 8.15
N PHE A 80 -12.48 -30.41 7.75
CA PHE A 80 -12.53 -29.98 6.35
C PHE A 80 -11.71 -28.70 6.15
N PRO A 81 -10.37 -28.79 6.27
CA PRO A 81 -9.48 -27.64 6.17
C PRO A 81 -9.33 -27.12 4.73
N ASP A 82 -9.67 -27.95 3.73
CA ASP A 82 -9.64 -27.59 2.31
C ASP A 82 -10.82 -26.71 1.88
N LEU A 83 -11.86 -26.62 2.72
CA LEU A 83 -13.04 -25.82 2.44
C LEU A 83 -12.86 -24.38 2.92
N GLU A 84 -12.56 -23.49 1.97
CA GLU A 84 -12.33 -22.06 2.17
C GLU A 84 -13.49 -21.35 2.90
N LEU A 85 -13.14 -20.53 3.90
CA LEU A 85 -14.08 -19.68 4.61
C LEU A 85 -14.51 -18.49 3.74
N ALA A 86 -15.81 -18.17 3.77
CA ALA A 86 -16.36 -16.97 3.18
C ALA A 86 -16.58 -15.88 4.23
N ASP A 87 -15.59 -15.71 5.12
CA ASP A 87 -15.62 -14.77 6.24
C ASP A 87 -15.33 -13.32 5.82
N GLY A 88 -14.77 -13.12 4.63
CA GLY A 88 -14.44 -11.82 4.09
C GLY A 88 -13.28 -11.13 4.81
N THR A 89 -12.48 -11.86 5.61
CA THR A 89 -11.36 -11.33 6.39
C THR A 89 -10.25 -10.74 5.52
N CYS A 90 -10.08 -11.27 4.30
CA CYS A 90 -9.15 -10.77 3.29
C CYS A 90 -9.70 -9.62 2.45
N LEU A 91 -10.96 -9.21 2.65
CA LEU A 91 -11.54 -8.11 1.87
C LEU A 91 -10.91 -6.80 2.31
N PRO A 92 -10.59 -5.89 1.36
CA PRO A 92 -10.06 -4.56 1.67
C PRO A 92 -10.93 -3.77 2.65
N GLY A 93 -12.21 -4.12 2.79
CA GLY A 93 -13.26 -3.56 3.67
C GLY A 93 -13.32 -4.09 5.10
N TYR A 94 -12.69 -5.23 5.40
CA TYR A 94 -12.84 -5.90 6.69
C TYR A 94 -12.21 -5.10 7.83
N SER A 95 -12.89 -5.06 8.96
CA SER A 95 -12.43 -4.39 10.18
C SER A 95 -12.57 -5.36 11.33
N SER A 96 -11.47 -5.60 12.02
CA SER A 96 -11.40 -6.45 13.22
C SER A 96 -10.51 -5.75 14.25
N PRO A 97 -10.68 -6.02 15.56
CA PRO A 97 -9.75 -5.53 16.59
C PRO A 97 -8.28 -5.87 16.33
N TYR A 98 -8.00 -6.90 15.54
CA TYR A 98 -6.65 -7.33 15.13
C TYR A 98 -6.21 -6.76 13.77
N LEU A 99 -7.13 -6.19 12.99
CA LEU A 99 -6.90 -5.56 11.69
C LEU A 99 -7.69 -4.24 11.59
N PRO A 100 -7.28 -3.18 12.32
CA PRO A 100 -7.95 -1.90 12.25
C PRO A 100 -7.60 -1.18 10.93
N PHE A 101 -8.63 -0.81 10.17
CA PHE A 101 -8.58 0.07 9.00
C PHE A 101 -7.60 -0.30 7.88
N GLY A 102 -8.05 -1.15 6.95
CA GLY A 102 -7.73 -1.01 5.52
C GLY A 102 -6.26 -1.08 5.09
N ARG A 103 -5.36 -1.55 5.95
CA ARG A 103 -4.03 -2.00 5.56
C ARG A 103 -4.08 -3.51 5.46
N SER A 104 -3.78 -4.06 4.29
CA SER A 104 -3.34 -5.44 4.22
C SER A 104 -2.01 -5.55 4.98
N GLU A 105 -1.68 -6.71 5.55
CA GLU A 105 -0.34 -6.97 6.11
C GLU A 105 0.78 -6.64 5.10
N ASP A 106 0.45 -6.60 3.80
CA ASP A 106 1.29 -6.13 2.71
C ASP A 106 1.67 -4.63 2.72
N ASP A 107 0.99 -3.76 3.46
CA ASP A 107 1.25 -2.30 3.45
C ASP A 107 2.33 -1.89 4.49
N ASP A 108 2.72 -2.82 5.37
CA ASP A 108 3.89 -2.71 6.24
C ASP A 108 5.20 -3.09 5.52
N THR A 109 5.15 -3.33 4.20
CA THR A 109 6.28 -3.79 3.36
C THR A 109 6.68 -2.77 2.28
N VAL A 110 6.58 -1.48 2.60
CA VAL A 110 6.97 -0.40 1.69
C VAL A 110 7.72 0.69 2.45
N CYS A 111 8.79 1.20 1.84
CA CYS A 111 9.55 2.35 2.33
C CYS A 111 8.62 3.54 2.61
N ASN A 112 8.34 3.76 3.89
CA ASN A 112 7.47 4.82 4.39
C ASN A 112 8.22 5.75 5.34
N LEU A 113 9.55 5.73 5.32
CA LEU A 113 10.38 6.60 6.12
C LEU A 113 11.69 6.85 5.40
N TYR A 114 12.05 8.13 5.27
CA TYR A 114 13.37 8.51 4.78
C TYR A 114 13.91 9.71 5.55
N ASN A 115 15.18 10.01 5.35
CA ASN A 115 15.89 11.13 5.94
C ASN A 115 16.40 12.03 4.82
N GLN A 116 16.34 13.33 5.07
CA GLN A 116 16.87 14.35 4.18
C GLN A 116 17.62 15.37 5.04
N THR A 117 18.92 15.47 4.84
CA THR A 117 19.78 16.42 5.59
C THR A 117 20.57 17.34 4.66
N THR A 118 20.44 17.19 3.34
CA THR A 118 21.07 18.08 2.38
C THR A 118 20.52 19.49 2.56
N THR A 119 21.39 20.47 2.78
CA THR A 119 20.95 21.85 2.94
C THR A 119 20.31 22.37 1.65
N GLN A 120 19.45 23.37 1.79
CA GLN A 120 18.79 24.01 0.65
C GLN A 120 19.81 24.54 -0.36
N ASP A 121 20.86 25.22 0.11
CA ASP A 121 21.93 25.69 -0.77
C ASP A 121 22.70 24.55 -1.44
N ALA A 122 23.01 23.45 -0.72
CA ALA A 122 23.66 22.30 -1.33
C ALA A 122 22.78 21.67 -2.43
N MET A 123 21.47 21.54 -2.20
CA MET A 123 20.53 21.10 -3.24
C MET A 123 20.57 22.00 -4.46
N ARG A 124 20.67 23.33 -4.27
CA ARG A 124 20.78 24.29 -5.38
C ARG A 124 22.09 24.17 -6.15
N GLN A 125 23.20 23.92 -5.46
CA GLN A 125 24.50 23.77 -6.10
C GLN A 125 24.60 22.54 -7.00
N LEU A 126 23.84 21.47 -6.72
CA LEU A 126 23.79 20.27 -7.56
C LEU A 126 23.28 20.56 -8.98
N PHE A 127 22.48 21.61 -9.16
CA PHE A 127 21.91 22.03 -10.45
C PHE A 127 22.56 23.32 -10.97
N LYS A 128 23.77 23.65 -10.51
CA LYS A 128 24.50 24.84 -10.96
C LYS A 128 24.69 24.80 -12.48
N GLY A 129 24.20 25.84 -13.17
CA GLY A 129 24.19 25.92 -14.62
C GLY A 129 22.79 25.74 -15.23
N MET A 130 21.82 25.26 -14.45
CA MET A 130 20.41 25.27 -14.79
C MET A 130 19.72 26.46 -14.08
N SER A 131 18.69 27.03 -14.71
CA SER A 131 17.83 28.00 -14.03
C SER A 131 17.00 27.26 -12.98
N MET A 132 17.08 27.67 -11.71
CA MET A 132 16.26 27.11 -10.65
C MET A 132 15.72 28.20 -9.70
N THR A 133 14.41 28.21 -9.51
CA THR A 133 13.72 29.09 -8.57
C THR A 133 13.48 28.35 -7.25
N ASP A 134 13.86 28.97 -6.13
CA ASP A 134 13.58 28.42 -4.81
C ASP A 134 12.28 29.01 -4.25
N ARG A 135 11.27 28.15 -4.02
CA ARG A 135 9.98 28.51 -3.40
C ARG A 135 9.65 27.62 -2.21
N ALA A 136 10.60 26.80 -1.73
CA ALA A 136 10.34 25.87 -0.64
C ALA A 136 10.20 26.57 0.72
N GLY A 137 10.63 27.83 0.82
CA GLY A 137 10.78 28.52 2.11
C GLY A 137 11.79 27.77 2.98
N ASN A 138 11.60 27.79 4.30
CA ASN A 138 12.46 27.01 5.19
C ASN A 138 12.20 25.50 5.02
N VAL A 139 13.27 24.76 4.74
CA VAL A 139 13.31 23.29 4.65
C VAL A 139 14.06 22.78 5.86
N ALA A 140 13.33 22.21 6.83
CA ALA A 140 13.95 21.61 8.00
C ALA A 140 14.56 20.25 7.63
N PRO A 141 15.83 19.99 7.96
CA PRO A 141 16.43 18.69 7.76
C PRO A 141 15.88 17.67 8.76
N GLY A 142 15.84 16.40 8.37
CA GLY A 142 15.52 15.28 9.24
C GLY A 142 14.66 14.22 8.56
N LYS A 143 13.95 13.47 9.41
CA LYS A 143 13.11 12.33 9.01
C LYS A 143 11.79 12.81 8.42
N VAL A 144 11.41 12.24 7.29
CA VAL A 144 10.15 12.49 6.59
C VAL A 144 9.26 11.26 6.67
N TYR A 145 8.01 11.48 7.10
CA TYR A 145 6.97 10.47 7.22
C TYR A 145 5.83 10.72 6.22
N PRO A 146 4.96 9.73 5.95
CA PRO A 146 3.80 9.91 5.08
C PRO A 146 2.93 11.07 5.55
N ASP A 147 2.28 11.74 4.60
CA ASP A 147 1.42 12.91 4.80
C ASP A 147 2.14 14.16 5.38
N GLN A 148 3.47 14.15 5.45
CA GLN A 148 4.29 15.34 5.78
C GLN A 148 4.73 16.10 4.53
N LEU A 149 5.03 17.39 4.72
CA LEU A 149 5.64 18.23 3.69
C LEU A 149 7.14 17.96 3.63
N ALA A 150 7.67 17.81 2.43
CA ALA A 150 9.09 17.59 2.18
C ALA A 150 9.55 18.34 0.92
N PRO A 151 10.86 18.66 0.79
CA PRO A 151 11.37 19.30 -0.41
C PRO A 151 11.27 18.34 -1.61
N ILE A 152 10.87 18.88 -2.75
CA ILE A 152 10.97 18.21 -4.06
C ILE A 152 11.52 19.20 -5.08
N ILE A 153 12.21 18.70 -6.09
CA ILE A 153 12.67 19.47 -7.25
C ILE A 153 11.86 19.03 -8.46
N ARG A 154 11.22 19.97 -9.14
CA ARG A 154 10.36 19.71 -10.31
C ARG A 154 10.51 20.82 -11.34
N HIS A 155 9.92 20.65 -12.52
CA HIS A 155 9.85 21.75 -13.50
C HIS A 155 8.74 22.74 -13.16
N ASP A 156 8.96 24.04 -13.30
CA ASP A 156 7.90 25.07 -13.23
C ASP A 156 7.20 25.34 -14.58
N GLY A 157 7.63 24.62 -15.62
CA GLY A 157 7.22 24.80 -17.01
C GLY A 157 8.34 25.27 -17.92
N VAL A 158 9.36 25.96 -17.38
CA VAL A 158 10.52 26.46 -18.14
C VAL A 158 11.84 26.12 -17.45
N SER A 159 11.89 26.25 -16.14
CA SER A 159 13.05 26.07 -15.29
C SER A 159 12.79 25.01 -14.22
N LEU A 160 13.77 24.74 -13.37
CA LEU A 160 13.56 23.93 -12.18
C LEU A 160 12.99 24.81 -11.06
N GLU A 161 12.22 24.22 -10.16
CA GLU A 161 11.86 24.83 -8.90
C GLU A 161 12.06 23.85 -7.74
N LEU A 162 12.55 24.39 -6.63
CA LEU A 162 12.59 23.71 -5.34
C LEU A 162 11.36 24.16 -4.54
N VAL A 163 10.49 23.21 -4.20
CA VAL A 163 9.22 23.47 -3.48
C VAL A 163 9.02 22.46 -2.36
N LYS A 164 8.04 22.70 -1.48
CA LYS A 164 7.54 21.66 -0.57
C LYS A 164 6.26 21.05 -1.10
N ALA A 165 6.17 19.73 -1.07
CA ALA A 165 4.97 18.97 -1.40
C ALA A 165 4.67 17.93 -0.31
N ARG A 166 3.42 17.53 -0.18
CA ARG A 166 2.94 16.56 0.82
C ARG A 166 3.12 15.13 0.29
N TRP A 167 3.75 14.27 1.07
CA TRP A 167 4.01 12.89 0.66
C TRP A 167 2.75 12.02 0.72
N GLY A 168 2.18 11.72 -0.44
CA GLY A 168 1.02 10.86 -0.59
C GLY A 168 0.13 11.33 -1.73
N MET A 169 0.38 10.82 -2.95
CA MET A 169 -0.43 11.08 -4.13
C MET A 169 -1.91 10.67 -3.92
N PRO A 170 -2.85 11.19 -4.73
CA PRO A 170 -4.25 10.83 -4.60
C PRO A 170 -4.47 9.31 -4.72
N SER A 171 -5.25 8.74 -3.81
CA SER A 171 -5.62 7.33 -3.88
C SER A 171 -6.58 7.06 -5.05
N PRO A 172 -6.58 5.85 -5.65
CA PRO A 172 -7.65 5.46 -6.58
C PRO A 172 -9.04 5.62 -5.92
N PRO A 173 -10.02 6.26 -6.57
CA PRO A 173 -11.34 6.44 -5.97
C PRO A 173 -12.01 5.14 -5.54
N SER A 174 -11.72 4.04 -6.24
CA SER A 174 -12.23 2.70 -5.93
C SER A 174 -11.72 2.12 -4.60
N VAL A 175 -10.63 2.65 -4.04
CA VAL A 175 -10.08 2.19 -2.74
C VAL A 175 -10.48 3.11 -1.58
N LEU A 176 -11.03 4.29 -1.86
CA LEU A 176 -11.49 5.22 -0.85
C LEU A 176 -12.82 4.75 -0.26
N LYS A 177 -12.84 4.53 1.07
CA LYS A 177 -14.05 4.15 1.82
C LYS A 177 -14.75 5.32 2.50
N THR A 178 -14.04 6.43 2.64
CA THR A 178 -14.49 7.64 3.32
C THR A 178 -14.01 8.85 2.54
N GLN A 179 -14.49 10.04 2.89
CA GLN A 179 -13.99 11.29 2.31
C GLN A 179 -12.49 11.51 2.59
N ARG A 180 -11.94 10.91 3.67
CA ARG A 180 -10.52 10.99 3.99
C ARG A 180 -9.69 10.17 3.02
N ASP A 181 -8.71 10.81 2.38
CA ASP A 181 -7.68 10.19 1.56
C ASP A 181 -6.33 10.20 2.32
N PRO A 182 -5.79 9.03 2.73
CA PRO A 182 -4.47 8.96 3.38
C PRO A 182 -3.31 9.19 2.40
N GLY A 183 -3.59 9.12 1.09
CA GLY A 183 -2.63 9.18 0.01
C GLY A 183 -1.77 7.93 -0.17
N VAL A 184 -1.20 7.82 -1.37
CA VAL A 184 -0.30 6.74 -1.77
C VAL A 184 1.13 7.29 -1.82
N THR A 185 2.00 6.77 -0.97
CA THR A 185 3.41 7.19 -0.87
C THR A 185 4.32 6.55 -1.92
N ASN A 186 3.97 5.33 -2.36
CA ASN A 186 4.81 4.47 -3.19
C ASN A 186 4.08 4.00 -4.45
N VAL A 187 4.69 4.20 -5.62
CA VAL A 187 4.13 3.83 -6.93
C VAL A 187 4.96 2.72 -7.58
N ARG A 188 4.36 1.54 -7.70
CA ARG A 188 4.98 0.35 -8.32
C ARG A 188 4.56 0.15 -9.77
N ASN A 189 3.26 0.04 -10.02
CA ASN A 189 2.76 -0.38 -11.32
C ASN A 189 2.47 0.83 -12.23
N LEU A 190 3.46 1.25 -13.03
CA LEU A 190 3.31 2.37 -13.96
C LEU A 190 2.28 2.11 -15.07
N THR A 191 1.92 0.86 -15.34
CA THR A 191 0.87 0.55 -16.33
C THR A 191 -0.54 0.78 -15.80
N SER A 192 -0.71 1.00 -14.49
CA SER A 192 -2.01 1.25 -13.87
C SER A 192 -2.70 2.48 -14.49
N PRO A 193 -3.96 2.38 -14.93
CA PRO A 193 -4.71 3.52 -15.47
C PRO A 193 -4.77 4.72 -14.52
N HIS A 194 -4.72 4.47 -13.20
CA HIS A 194 -4.76 5.53 -12.19
C HIS A 194 -3.55 6.47 -12.31
N TRP A 195 -2.36 5.93 -12.54
CA TRP A 195 -1.10 6.68 -12.54
C TRP A 195 -0.79 7.33 -13.88
N ARG A 196 -1.27 6.78 -15.02
CA ARG A 196 -0.91 7.23 -16.38
C ARG A 196 -1.02 8.74 -16.59
N ARG A 197 -1.99 9.40 -15.95
CA ARG A 197 -2.20 10.86 -16.03
C ARG A 197 -1.08 11.70 -15.41
N TRP A 198 -0.23 11.12 -14.56
CA TRP A 198 0.86 11.79 -13.84
C TRP A 198 2.24 11.21 -14.19
N LEU A 199 2.38 10.51 -15.31
CA LEU A 199 3.66 9.93 -15.74
C LEU A 199 4.46 10.80 -16.72
N GLY A 200 3.84 11.85 -17.27
CA GLY A 200 4.52 12.78 -18.16
C GLY A 200 5.47 13.73 -17.43
N PRO A 201 6.43 14.37 -18.14
CA PRO A 201 7.44 15.27 -17.56
C PRO A 201 6.88 16.35 -16.63
N ALA A 202 5.71 16.91 -16.95
CA ALA A 202 5.04 17.93 -16.14
C ALA A 202 4.64 17.48 -14.73
N HIS A 203 4.66 16.17 -14.48
CA HIS A 203 4.31 15.54 -13.20
C HIS A 203 5.48 14.76 -12.59
N ARG A 204 6.72 15.02 -13.04
CA ARG A 204 7.93 14.39 -12.50
C ARG A 204 8.58 15.29 -11.45
N CYS A 205 9.15 14.66 -10.44
CA CYS A 205 10.00 15.33 -9.48
C CYS A 205 11.17 14.44 -9.04
N LEU A 206 12.23 15.09 -8.55
CA LEU A 206 13.29 14.47 -7.78
C LEU A 206 13.02 14.75 -6.30
N VAL A 207 13.07 13.70 -5.48
CA VAL A 207 12.88 13.81 -4.02
C VAL A 207 14.25 13.66 -3.35
N PRO A 208 14.85 14.73 -2.82
CA PRO A 208 16.16 14.66 -2.17
C PRO A 208 16.12 13.70 -0.99
N VAL A 209 17.11 12.81 -0.88
CA VAL A 209 17.21 11.80 0.18
C VAL A 209 18.67 11.59 0.56
N THR A 210 18.94 11.45 1.86
CA THR A 210 20.28 11.11 2.37
C THR A 210 20.34 9.69 2.95
N ALA A 211 19.22 9.18 3.45
CA ALA A 211 19.07 7.77 3.85
C ALA A 211 17.59 7.37 3.80
N PHE A 212 17.30 6.08 3.69
CA PHE A 212 15.93 5.57 3.75
C PHE A 212 15.82 4.34 4.65
N ALA A 213 14.62 4.07 5.14
CA ALA A 213 14.39 3.02 6.12
C ALA A 213 13.40 1.98 5.62
N GLU A 214 13.71 0.71 5.90
CA GLU A 214 12.75 -0.39 5.79
C GLU A 214 12.43 -0.93 7.20
N PRO A 215 11.16 -1.25 7.48
CA PRO A 215 10.76 -1.75 8.79
C PRO A 215 11.32 -3.15 9.05
N ILE A 216 11.76 -3.38 10.27
CA ILE A 216 12.17 -4.70 10.78
C ILE A 216 11.36 -5.03 12.04
N LYS A 217 11.43 -6.28 12.52
CA LYS A 217 10.68 -6.73 13.72
C LYS A 217 10.81 -5.78 14.93
N ARG A 218 11.94 -5.07 15.05
CA ARG A 218 12.20 -4.08 16.10
C ARG A 218 12.88 -2.85 15.51
N GLY A 219 12.10 -1.83 15.17
CA GLY A 219 12.62 -0.57 14.63
C GLY A 219 12.77 -0.60 13.11
N ASN A 220 13.78 0.10 12.61
CA ASN A 220 14.02 0.26 11.18
C ASN A 220 15.48 -0.07 10.86
N GLN A 221 15.71 -0.72 9.72
CA GLN A 221 17.03 -0.77 9.10
C GLN A 221 17.18 0.44 8.17
N TRP A 222 18.25 1.22 8.34
CA TRP A 222 18.55 2.35 7.46
C TRP A 222 19.54 1.95 6.37
N PHE A 223 19.38 2.58 5.21
CA PHE A 223 20.21 2.43 4.03
C PHE A 223 20.70 3.80 3.57
N ALA A 224 21.99 3.92 3.31
CA ALA A 224 22.66 5.15 2.89
C ALA A 224 23.75 4.80 1.86
N PRO A 225 24.26 5.77 1.07
CA PRO A 225 25.36 5.50 0.16
C PRO A 225 26.64 5.23 0.97
N PRO A 226 27.52 4.32 0.53
CA PRO A 226 28.79 4.06 1.23
C PRO A 226 29.68 5.30 1.36
N ALA A 227 29.62 6.21 0.37
CA ALA A 227 30.29 7.50 0.40
C ALA A 227 29.28 8.60 0.79
N SER A 228 29.55 9.32 1.87
CA SER A 228 28.63 10.30 2.46
C SER A 228 28.27 11.49 1.56
N GLU A 229 29.06 11.75 0.52
CA GLU A 229 28.87 12.89 -0.38
C GLU A 229 28.08 12.54 -1.65
N THR A 230 27.74 11.26 -1.88
CA THR A 230 26.98 10.87 -3.08
C THR A 230 25.55 11.43 -3.01
N PRO A 231 25.16 12.35 -3.91
CA PRO A 231 23.79 12.86 -3.92
C PRO A 231 22.84 11.77 -4.37
N MET A 232 21.74 11.58 -3.62
CA MET A 232 20.68 10.65 -3.98
C MET A 232 19.36 11.38 -4.09
N PHE A 233 18.59 11.00 -5.10
CA PHE A 233 17.20 11.43 -5.26
C PHE A 233 16.33 10.20 -5.45
N PHE A 234 15.13 10.17 -4.87
CA PHE A 234 14.11 9.26 -5.37
C PHE A 234 13.50 9.79 -6.65
N ALA A 235 13.23 8.88 -7.59
CA ALA A 235 12.38 9.16 -8.74
C ALA A 235 10.94 9.34 -8.23
N GLY A 236 10.38 10.54 -8.34
CA GLY A 236 9.05 10.88 -7.86
C GLY A 236 8.08 11.32 -8.95
N ILE A 237 6.78 11.22 -8.64
CA ILE A 237 5.70 11.87 -9.39
C ILE A 237 4.93 12.83 -8.50
N GLU A 238 4.32 13.86 -9.09
CA GLU A 238 3.67 14.95 -8.37
C GLU A 238 2.35 15.41 -9.01
N VAL A 239 1.48 15.99 -8.20
CA VAL A 239 0.29 16.72 -8.66
C VAL A 239 0.10 17.99 -7.83
N ARG A 240 -0.25 19.08 -8.51
CA ARG A 240 -0.37 20.42 -7.91
C ARG A 240 -1.79 20.74 -7.51
N GLY A 241 -1.95 21.49 -6.43
CA GLY A 241 -3.23 22.07 -6.00
C GLY A 241 -4.37 21.05 -5.88
N TRP A 242 -4.07 19.82 -5.49
CA TRP A 242 -5.07 18.76 -5.42
C TRP A 242 -5.96 18.94 -4.19
N SER A 243 -7.26 19.12 -4.41
CA SER A 243 -8.24 19.24 -3.34
C SER A 243 -8.63 17.87 -2.78
N SER A 244 -8.43 17.65 -1.49
CA SER A 244 -8.86 16.44 -0.80
C SER A 244 -8.92 16.63 0.73
N VAL A 245 -9.61 15.73 1.43
CA VAL A 245 -9.56 15.67 2.89
C VAL A 245 -8.44 14.73 3.31
N ARG A 246 -7.31 15.27 3.77
CA ARG A 246 -6.16 14.46 4.24
C ARG A 246 -6.30 14.04 5.70
N LYS A 247 -6.75 14.99 6.51
CA LYS A 247 -7.05 14.82 7.93
C LYS A 247 -8.45 15.35 8.17
N LEU A 248 -9.30 14.55 8.82
CA LEU A 248 -10.69 14.93 9.09
C LEU A 248 -10.82 16.25 9.83
N LYS A 249 -9.88 16.55 10.73
CA LYS A 249 -9.85 17.79 11.52
C LYS A 249 -9.56 19.05 10.69
N ASP A 250 -8.87 18.92 9.57
CA ASP A 250 -8.43 20.05 8.75
C ASP A 250 -9.44 20.35 7.62
N GLY A 251 -10.41 19.45 7.40
CA GLY A 251 -11.37 19.57 6.30
C GLY A 251 -10.72 19.33 4.95
N GLU A 252 -11.31 19.91 3.90
CA GLU A 252 -10.77 19.88 2.55
C GLU A 252 -9.65 20.92 2.42
N THR A 253 -8.48 20.47 1.95
CA THR A 253 -7.33 21.32 1.67
C THR A 253 -6.88 21.12 0.23
N SER A 254 -6.29 22.16 -0.37
CA SER A 254 -5.63 22.08 -1.66
C SER A 254 -4.12 22.02 -1.41
N ASP A 255 -3.49 20.92 -1.81
CA ASP A 255 -2.08 20.65 -1.55
C ASP A 255 -1.35 20.23 -2.82
N ASP A 256 -0.08 20.60 -2.91
CA ASP A 256 0.85 19.93 -3.82
C ASP A 256 1.23 18.58 -3.21
N LEU A 257 1.08 17.50 -3.97
CA LEU A 257 1.28 16.13 -3.52
C LEU A 257 2.40 15.46 -4.31
N TYR A 258 3.10 14.51 -3.69
CA TYR A 258 4.06 13.67 -4.41
C TYR A 258 4.07 12.22 -3.90
N ALA A 259 4.61 11.31 -4.69
CA ALA A 259 4.92 9.94 -4.31
C ALA A 259 6.24 9.52 -4.95
N ILE A 260 6.88 8.50 -4.37
CA ILE A 260 8.12 7.93 -4.90
C ILE A 260 7.82 6.67 -5.68
N LEU A 261 8.62 6.40 -6.71
CA LEU A 261 8.57 5.12 -7.39
C LEU A 261 9.30 4.06 -6.59
N THR A 262 8.86 2.82 -6.74
CA THR A 262 9.54 1.65 -6.18
C THR A 262 9.83 0.62 -7.26
N CYS A 263 10.88 -0.17 -7.08
CA CYS A 263 11.32 -1.25 -7.96
C CYS A 263 11.65 -2.53 -7.15
N ALA A 264 12.07 -3.60 -7.83
CA ALA A 264 12.62 -4.77 -7.15
C ALA A 264 13.87 -4.38 -6.34
N PRO A 265 14.12 -5.00 -5.18
CA PRO A 265 15.27 -4.64 -4.34
C PRO A 265 16.59 -5.18 -4.91
N ASN A 266 17.68 -4.45 -4.65
CA ASN A 266 19.05 -4.92 -4.81
C ASN A 266 19.46 -5.87 -3.66
N ALA A 267 20.69 -6.39 -3.68
CA ALA A 267 21.15 -7.38 -2.70
C ALA A 267 21.01 -6.91 -1.24
N GLU A 268 21.40 -5.66 -0.94
CA GLU A 268 21.37 -5.12 0.42
C GLU A 268 19.93 -4.99 0.93
N VAL A 269 19.06 -4.33 0.15
CA VAL A 269 17.67 -4.14 0.57
C VAL A 269 16.95 -5.49 0.63
N LYS A 270 17.19 -6.39 -0.33
CA LYS A 270 16.53 -7.71 -0.38
C LYS A 270 16.80 -8.56 0.86
N SER A 271 17.97 -8.40 1.49
CA SER A 271 18.34 -9.12 2.72
C SER A 271 17.45 -8.76 3.91
N VAL A 272 16.84 -7.57 3.89
CA VAL A 272 15.97 -7.04 4.95
C VAL A 272 14.51 -7.04 4.51
N HIS A 273 14.28 -6.63 3.26
CA HIS A 273 12.99 -6.37 2.68
C HIS A 273 12.91 -6.94 1.24
N PRO A 274 12.39 -8.18 1.07
CA PRO A 274 12.55 -8.93 -0.18
C PRO A 274 11.67 -8.45 -1.33
N LYS A 275 10.70 -7.56 -1.06
CA LYS A 275 9.65 -7.20 -2.00
C LYS A 275 10.02 -5.99 -2.85
N ALA A 276 10.53 -4.92 -2.24
CA ALA A 276 10.67 -3.61 -2.86
C ALA A 276 11.85 -2.82 -2.31
N MET A 277 12.36 -1.91 -3.13
CA MET A 277 13.11 -0.72 -2.70
C MET A 277 12.60 0.51 -3.45
N PRO A 278 12.84 1.74 -2.95
CA PRO A 278 12.65 2.96 -3.73
C PRO A 278 13.54 2.99 -4.98
N VAL A 279 13.08 3.67 -6.03
CA VAL A 279 13.93 3.98 -7.18
C VAL A 279 14.83 5.15 -6.80
N VAL A 280 16.12 4.88 -6.64
CA VAL A 280 17.13 5.88 -6.29
C VAL A 280 17.94 6.24 -7.54
N LEU A 281 18.11 7.54 -7.79
CA LEU A 281 18.88 8.10 -8.88
C LEU A 281 20.10 8.83 -8.30
N THR A 282 21.28 8.45 -8.74
CA THR A 282 22.57 9.01 -8.26
C THR A 282 23.37 9.70 -9.35
N ASP A 283 23.01 9.48 -10.62
CA ASP A 283 23.70 10.05 -11.77
C ASP A 283 22.95 11.30 -12.30
N PRO A 284 23.64 12.42 -12.56
CA PRO A 284 23.01 13.63 -13.12
C PRO A 284 22.27 13.41 -14.46
N GLY A 285 22.75 12.50 -15.31
CA GLY A 285 22.07 12.14 -16.56
C GLY A 285 20.76 11.39 -16.32
N ASP A 286 20.71 10.55 -15.28
CA ASP A 286 19.47 9.90 -14.84
C ASP A 286 18.49 10.94 -14.25
N TRP A 287 18.97 11.98 -13.56
CA TRP A 287 18.13 13.08 -13.06
C TRP A 287 17.47 13.84 -14.20
N GLU A 288 18.25 14.24 -15.20
CA GLU A 288 17.76 14.95 -16.39
C GLU A 288 16.79 14.06 -17.19
N THR A 289 17.15 12.79 -17.41
CA THR A 289 16.29 11.82 -18.10
C THR A 289 14.96 11.65 -17.37
N TRP A 290 14.99 11.55 -16.04
CA TRP A 290 13.77 11.40 -15.25
C TRP A 290 12.83 12.61 -15.37
N LEU A 291 13.39 13.81 -15.31
CA LEU A 291 12.63 15.06 -15.32
C LEU A 291 12.09 15.44 -16.70
N SER A 292 12.76 15.04 -17.79
CA SER A 292 12.47 15.56 -19.14
C SER A 292 12.02 14.51 -20.15
N ALA A 293 12.47 13.26 -20.03
CA ALA A 293 12.25 12.26 -21.08
C ALA A 293 10.81 11.72 -21.06
N PRO A 294 10.29 11.28 -22.23
CA PRO A 294 9.05 10.52 -22.31
C PRO A 294 9.05 9.28 -21.42
N ILE A 295 7.87 8.84 -20.97
CA ILE A 295 7.72 7.72 -20.04
C ILE A 295 8.31 6.41 -20.58
N GLU A 296 8.34 6.23 -21.90
CA GLU A 296 8.93 5.07 -22.58
C GLU A 296 10.45 4.97 -22.36
N ILE A 297 11.10 6.10 -22.11
CA ILE A 297 12.53 6.20 -21.79
C ILE A 297 12.71 6.27 -20.27
N ALA A 298 12.09 7.25 -19.61
CA ALA A 298 12.25 7.47 -18.16
C ALA A 298 11.76 6.28 -17.32
N GLY A 299 10.77 5.52 -17.80
CA GLY A 299 10.28 4.32 -17.13
C GLY A 299 11.34 3.21 -16.99
N LYS A 300 12.39 3.22 -17.83
CA LYS A 300 13.52 2.28 -17.71
C LYS A 300 14.39 2.56 -16.48
N LEU A 301 14.28 3.75 -15.90
CA LEU A 301 14.92 4.11 -14.63
C LEU A 301 14.22 3.46 -13.42
N GLN A 302 13.04 2.86 -13.58
CA GLN A 302 12.37 2.11 -12.51
C GLN A 302 13.03 0.74 -12.29
N ARG A 303 14.28 0.75 -11.84
CA ARG A 303 15.15 -0.40 -11.62
C ARG A 303 15.89 -0.26 -10.28
N PRO A 304 16.38 -1.36 -9.67
CA PRO A 304 17.23 -1.27 -8.49
C PRO A 304 18.52 -0.49 -8.79
N LEU A 305 19.09 0.13 -7.76
CA LEU A 305 20.51 0.47 -7.79
C LEU A 305 21.36 -0.79 -7.94
N PRO A 306 22.59 -0.70 -8.50
CA PRO A 306 23.52 -1.82 -8.48
C PRO A 306 23.76 -2.34 -7.07
N ASP A 307 24.06 -3.63 -6.95
CA ASP A 307 24.56 -4.21 -5.70
C ASP A 307 25.85 -3.49 -5.27
N GLY A 308 26.03 -3.27 -3.97
CA GLY A 308 27.14 -2.51 -3.37
C GLY A 308 26.97 -0.99 -3.39
N ALA A 309 25.90 -0.46 -4.01
CA ALA A 309 25.63 0.98 -4.06
C ALA A 309 25.03 1.55 -2.75
N LEU A 310 24.61 0.67 -1.83
CA LEU A 310 24.04 1.03 -0.54
C LEU A 310 24.76 0.30 0.58
N ALA A 311 24.79 0.90 1.77
CA ALA A 311 25.26 0.29 3.00
C ALA A 311 24.14 0.29 4.05
N LEU A 312 24.09 -0.76 4.87
CA LEU A 312 23.25 -0.81 6.07
C LEU A 312 23.90 0.08 7.13
N VAL A 313 23.14 1.04 7.66
CA VAL A 313 23.59 1.93 8.74
C VAL A 313 22.63 1.84 9.94
N ASP A 314 23.13 2.02 11.15
CA ASP A 314 22.32 1.92 12.37
C ASP A 314 21.32 3.08 12.50
N ALA A 315 21.74 4.27 12.07
CA ALA A 315 20.95 5.49 12.08
C ALA A 315 21.32 6.36 10.87
N PRO A 316 20.38 7.20 10.38
CA PRO A 316 20.70 8.16 9.34
C PRO A 316 21.56 9.29 9.92
N ALA A 317 22.34 9.96 9.08
CA ALA A 317 23.08 11.14 9.50
C ALA A 317 22.13 12.22 10.06
N GLU A 318 22.56 12.88 11.14
CA GLU A 318 21.87 14.04 11.70
C GLU A 318 22.24 15.30 10.92
N ALA A 319 21.41 16.34 11.06
CA ALA A 319 21.70 17.63 10.47
C ALA A 319 22.87 18.28 11.21
N SER A 320 23.91 18.67 10.47
CA SER A 320 25.04 19.46 10.97
C SER A 320 24.72 20.94 11.07
#